data_AF-A0A174GI29-F1
#
_entry.id   AF-A0A174GI29-F1
#
_cell.length_a   1.000
_cell.length_b   1.000
_cell.length_c   1.000
_cell.angle_alpha   90.00
_cell.angle_beta   90.00
_cell.angle_gamma   90.00
#
_symmetry.space_group_name_H-M   'P 1'
#
loop_
_entity.id
_entity.type
_entity.pdbx_description
1 polymer ?
#
loop_
_entity_poly.entity_id
_entity_poly.type
_entity_poly.pdbx_seq_one_letter_code
_entity_poly.pdbx_strand_id
1 'polypeptide(L)'
;MKRRWFIYLIIGIIMITGGCLGYLQFGRDMDVYGSYAMTADNYHEERLIVVLNKLYVADQKACAEKIVKCCRENSFKSVRFSYDQSIPNVLYVTVYAPKWQAEKGKQMFAFSYLPEDSDGTYSTIDNPEEFILEIEE
;
A
#
# COMPACT_ATOMS: atom_id res chain seq x y z
N MET A 1 -36.19 -10.95 -35.10
CA MET A 1 -34.96 -10.14 -35.30
C MET A 1 -34.48 -9.40 -34.04
N LYS A 2 -35.34 -8.85 -33.18
CA LYS A 2 -34.94 -8.10 -31.96
C LYS A 2 -34.12 -8.89 -30.92
N ARG A 3 -34.41 -10.18 -30.69
CA ARG A 3 -33.71 -11.02 -29.68
C ARG A 3 -32.21 -11.20 -29.93
N ARG A 4 -31.79 -11.36 -31.19
CA ARG A 4 -30.37 -11.52 -31.55
C ARG A 4 -29.57 -10.21 -31.34
N TRP A 5 -30.20 -9.07 -31.62
CA TRP A 5 -29.60 -7.75 -31.39
C TRP A 5 -29.34 -7.49 -29.89
N PHE A 6 -30.27 -7.86 -29.01
CA PHE A 6 -30.05 -7.78 -27.57
C PHE A 6 -28.88 -8.64 -27.08
N ILE A 7 -28.68 -9.83 -27.65
CA ILE A 7 -27.56 -10.70 -27.27
C ILE A 7 -26.21 -10.04 -27.62
N TYR A 8 -26.07 -9.45 -28.81
CA TYR A 8 -24.86 -8.71 -29.18
C TYR A 8 -24.63 -7.48 -28.31
N LEU A 9 -25.70 -6.79 -27.92
CA LEU A 9 -25.65 -5.64 -27.01
C LEU A 9 -25.12 -6.06 -25.62
N ILE A 10 -25.62 -7.18 -25.08
CA ILE A 10 -25.17 -7.73 -23.79
C ILE A 10 -23.69 -8.15 -23.86
N ILE A 11 -23.27 -8.83 -24.94
CA ILE A 11 -21.87 -9.24 -25.12
C ILE A 11 -20.95 -8.01 -25.19
N GLY A 12 -21.37 -6.97 -25.91
CA GLY A 12 -20.64 -5.70 -25.98
C GLY A 12 -20.47 -5.04 -24.61
N ILE A 13 -21.54 -4.99 -23.81
CA ILE A 13 -21.49 -4.47 -22.44
C ILE A 13 -20.52 -5.29 -21.58
N ILE A 14 -20.55 -6.62 -21.67
CA ILE A 14 -19.67 -7.50 -20.89
C ILE A 14 -18.20 -7.25 -21.27
N MET A 15 -17.88 -7.13 -22.56
CA MET A 15 -16.51 -6.85 -23.00
C MET A 15 -16.01 -5.48 -22.52
N ILE A 16 -16.84 -4.44 -22.61
CA ILE A 16 -16.51 -3.09 -22.12
C ILE A 16 -16.31 -3.13 -20.60
N THR A 17 -17.24 -3.74 -19.87
CA THR A 17 -17.19 -3.82 -18.41
C THR A 17 -15.96 -4.62 -17.94
N GLY A 18 -15.66 -5.75 -18.58
CA GLY A 18 -14.46 -6.53 -18.28
C GLY A 18 -13.17 -5.76 -18.55
N GLY A 19 -13.09 -5.03 -19.68
CA GLY A 19 -11.96 -4.15 -19.99
C GLY A 19 -11.79 -3.03 -18.97
N CYS A 20 -12.88 -2.37 -18.58
CA CYS A 20 -12.87 -1.33 -17.54
C CYS A 20 -12.41 -1.89 -16.18
N LEU A 21 -12.92 -3.06 -15.78
CA LEU A 21 -12.52 -3.72 -14.53
C LEU A 21 -11.05 -4.10 -14.53
N GLY A 22 -10.55 -4.65 -15.65
CA GLY A 22 -9.13 -4.98 -15.81
C GLY A 22 -8.23 -3.75 -15.71
N TYR A 23 -8.61 -2.64 -16.36
CA TYR A 23 -7.89 -1.37 -16.28
C TYR A 23 -7.87 -0.81 -14.85
N LEU A 24 -9.00 -0.85 -14.13
CA LEU A 24 -9.07 -0.37 -12.75
C LEU A 24 -8.26 -1.24 -11.77
N GLN A 25 -8.08 -2.54 -12.06
CA GLN A 25 -7.34 -3.46 -11.20
C GLN A 25 -5.82 -3.46 -11.46
N PHE A 26 -5.38 -3.33 -12.71
CA PHE A 26 -3.97 -3.48 -13.11
C PHE A 26 -3.35 -2.26 -13.78
N GLY A 27 -4.15 -1.31 -14.28
CA GLY A 27 -3.67 -0.16 -15.05
C GLY A 27 -3.25 1.04 -14.20
N ARG A 28 -3.37 0.96 -12.87
CA ARG A 28 -3.05 2.06 -11.95
C ARG A 28 -1.90 1.68 -11.04
N ASP A 29 -0.90 2.55 -11.01
CA ASP A 29 0.24 2.40 -10.12
C ASP A 29 -0.13 2.74 -8.68
N MET A 30 0.49 2.02 -7.75
CA MET A 30 0.50 2.31 -6.33
C MET A 30 1.35 3.56 -6.07
N ASP A 31 0.89 4.42 -5.17
CA ASP A 31 1.58 5.66 -4.85
C ASP A 31 1.42 6.04 -3.37
N VAL A 32 2.35 6.84 -2.85
CA VAL A 32 2.27 7.39 -1.49
C VAL A 32 1.48 8.68 -1.52
N TYR A 33 0.41 8.76 -0.72
CA TYR A 33 -0.45 9.93 -0.63
C TYR A 33 0.06 10.91 0.44
N GLY A 34 0.67 10.40 1.50
CA GLY A 34 1.28 11.22 2.54
C GLY A 34 2.28 10.42 3.35
N SER A 35 3.30 11.11 3.86
CA SER A 35 4.22 10.59 4.85
C SER A 35 4.28 11.57 6.02
N TYR A 36 4.35 11.03 7.22
CA TYR A 36 4.51 11.79 8.46
C TYR A 36 5.57 11.09 9.28
N ALA A 37 6.73 11.72 9.43
CA ALA A 37 7.79 11.23 10.29
C ALA A 37 7.80 12.05 11.58
N MET A 38 7.85 11.36 12.72
CA MET A 38 8.01 11.95 14.05
C MET A 38 9.24 11.36 14.70
N THR A 39 10.18 12.23 15.06
CA THR A 39 11.40 11.87 15.78
C THR A 39 11.28 12.40 17.20
N ALA A 40 11.31 11.52 18.19
CA ALA A 40 11.39 11.87 19.61
C ALA A 40 12.63 11.19 20.22
N ASP A 41 13.67 11.98 20.48
CA ASP A 41 14.99 11.54 20.95
C ASP A 41 15.56 10.36 20.15
N ASN A 42 15.42 9.12 20.67
CA ASN A 42 15.92 7.88 20.07
C ASN A 42 14.81 7.02 19.41
N TYR A 43 13.58 7.53 19.34
CA TYR A 43 12.44 6.85 18.76
C TYR A 43 12.02 7.58 17.48
N HIS A 44 12.25 6.90 16.35
CA HIS A 44 11.86 7.37 15.03
C HIS A 44 10.59 6.63 14.59
N GLU A 45 9.44 7.29 14.70
CA GLU A 45 8.18 6.83 14.12
C GLU A 45 8.06 7.36 12.70
N GLU A 46 7.82 6.47 11.73
CA GLU A 46 7.40 6.87 10.40
C GLU A 46 5.98 6.34 10.12
N ARG A 47 5.08 7.24 9.75
CA ARG A 47 3.70 6.94 9.38
C ARG A 47 3.52 7.20 7.89
N LEU A 48 3.14 6.17 7.15
CA LEU A 48 2.94 6.22 5.71
C LEU A 48 1.49 5.99 5.36
N ILE A 49 0.98 6.84 4.47
CA ILE A 49 -0.33 6.68 3.85
C ILE A 49 -0.12 6.26 2.41
N VAL A 50 -0.41 4.99 2.12
CA VAL A 50 -0.22 4.39 0.79
C VAL A 50 -1.57 4.22 0.10
N VAL A 51 -1.65 4.65 -1.15
CA VAL A 51 -2.82 4.47 -2.01
C VAL A 51 -2.48 3.46 -3.09
N LEU A 52 -3.11 2.29 -3.01
CA LEU A 52 -2.85 1.19 -3.94
C LEU A 52 -3.45 1.42 -5.32
N ASN A 53 -4.52 2.21 -5.40
CA ASN A 53 -5.31 2.45 -6.60
C ASN A 53 -5.88 1.17 -7.24
N LYS A 54 -5.96 0.06 -6.49
CA LYS A 54 -6.55 -1.22 -6.91
C LYS A 54 -7.93 -1.41 -6.31
N LEU A 55 -8.81 -2.13 -7.02
CA LEU A 55 -10.17 -2.42 -6.52
C LEU A 55 -10.17 -3.52 -5.46
N TYR A 56 -9.32 -4.53 -5.63
CA TYR A 56 -9.28 -5.69 -4.74
C TYR A 56 -7.86 -6.13 -4.41
N VAL A 57 -7.61 -6.47 -3.15
CA VAL A 57 -6.39 -7.13 -2.69
C VAL A 57 -6.81 -8.45 -2.07
N ALA A 58 -6.41 -9.55 -2.72
CA ALA A 58 -6.73 -10.90 -2.25
C ALA A 58 -5.91 -11.29 -1.01
N ASP A 59 -4.67 -10.84 -0.96
CA ASP A 59 -3.73 -11.15 0.10
C ASP A 59 -3.13 -9.85 0.65
N GLN A 60 -3.63 -9.46 1.83
CA GLN A 60 -3.20 -8.26 2.52
C GLN A 60 -1.73 -8.37 2.96
N LYS A 61 -1.27 -9.58 3.34
CA LYS A 61 0.10 -9.82 3.79
C LYS A 61 1.08 -9.66 2.63
N ALA A 62 0.83 -10.32 1.49
CA ALA A 62 1.68 -10.17 0.30
C ALA A 62 1.69 -8.72 -0.21
N CYS A 63 0.58 -7.99 -0.06
CA CYS A 63 0.52 -6.58 -0.38
C CYS A 63 1.38 -5.73 0.57
N ALA A 64 1.31 -5.99 1.88
CA ALA A 64 2.09 -5.29 2.88
C ALA A 64 3.59 -5.56 2.69
N GLU A 65 4.01 -6.80 2.46
CA GLU A 65 5.39 -7.16 2.12
C GLU A 65 5.90 -6.41 0.89
N LYS A 66 5.07 -6.28 -0.14
CA LYS A 66 5.41 -5.50 -1.34
C LYS A 66 5.59 -4.01 -1.03
N ILE A 67 4.74 -3.44 -0.17
CA ILE A 67 4.84 -2.05 0.27
C ILE A 67 6.14 -1.84 1.05
N VAL A 68 6.45 -2.72 2.01
CA VAL A 68 7.70 -2.68 2.79
C VAL A 68 8.92 -2.77 1.88
N LYS A 69 8.90 -3.68 0.90
CA LYS A 69 9.95 -3.77 -0.12
C LYS A 69 10.11 -2.47 -0.91
N CYS A 70 9.00 -1.84 -1.31
CA CYS A 70 9.01 -0.54 -1.98
C CYS A 70 9.57 0.58 -1.07
N CYS A 71 9.27 0.57 0.22
CA CYS A 71 9.87 1.47 1.22
C CYS A 71 11.38 1.28 1.24
N ARG A 72 11.86 0.04 1.45
CA ARG A 72 13.29 -0.27 1.54
C ARG A 72 14.07 0.12 0.27
N GLU A 73 13.50 -0.14 -0.89
CA GLU A 73 14.12 0.20 -2.18
C GLU A 73 13.93 1.68 -2.55
N ASN A 74 13.20 2.45 -1.73
CA ASN A 74 12.85 3.85 -1.97
C ASN A 74 12.25 4.06 -3.39
N SER A 75 11.43 3.10 -3.83
CA SER A 75 10.96 3.01 -5.22
C SER A 75 9.60 3.69 -5.45
N PHE A 76 9.11 4.44 -4.47
CA PHE A 76 7.88 5.20 -4.64
C PHE A 76 8.07 6.38 -5.58
N LYS A 77 7.05 6.64 -6.41
CA LYS A 77 7.09 7.73 -7.39
C LYS A 77 7.00 9.11 -6.72
N SER A 78 6.16 9.25 -5.70
CA SER A 78 5.85 10.55 -5.10
C SER A 78 6.69 10.92 -3.87
N VAL A 79 7.32 9.97 -3.19
CA VAL A 79 8.10 10.23 -1.98
C VAL A 79 9.46 9.57 -2.10
N ARG A 80 10.51 10.34 -1.77
CA ARG A 80 11.87 9.83 -1.59
C ARG A 80 12.22 9.94 -0.12
N PHE A 81 12.45 8.81 0.51
CA PHE A 81 12.92 8.74 1.88
C PHE A 81 14.44 8.98 1.93
N SER A 82 14.90 9.77 2.89
CA SER A 82 16.33 10.01 3.11
C SER A 82 16.86 9.04 4.17
N TYR A 83 16.94 7.75 3.82
CA TYR A 83 17.46 6.72 4.71
C TYR A 83 18.95 6.89 5.07
N ASP A 84 19.68 7.76 4.37
CA ASP A 84 21.07 8.11 4.66
C ASP A 84 21.26 8.84 5.99
N GLN A 85 20.19 9.40 6.59
CA GLN A 85 20.28 10.24 7.79
C GLN A 85 19.58 9.64 9.02
N SER A 86 18.49 8.91 8.84
CA SER A 86 17.78 8.24 9.94
C SER A 86 16.93 7.10 9.38
N ILE A 87 17.22 5.88 9.83
CA ILE A 87 16.40 4.71 9.52
C ILE A 87 15.28 4.66 10.55
N PRO A 88 14.00 4.64 10.13
CA PRO A 88 12.89 4.64 11.07
C PRO A 88 12.87 3.33 11.86
N ASN A 89 12.80 3.46 13.19
CA ASN A 89 12.73 2.31 14.10
C ASN A 89 11.37 1.64 14.02
N VAL A 90 10.29 2.39 13.79
CA VAL A 90 8.94 1.85 13.65
C VAL A 90 8.26 2.46 12.44
N LEU A 91 7.60 1.60 11.65
CA LEU A 91 6.85 2.01 10.48
C LEU A 91 5.38 1.62 10.63
N TYR A 92 4.50 2.63 10.67
CA TYR A 92 3.06 2.45 10.60
C TYR A 92 2.58 2.76 9.19
N VAL A 93 1.84 1.86 8.57
CA VAL A 93 1.33 2.05 7.22
C VAL A 93 -0.18 1.89 7.18
N THR A 94 -0.85 2.97 6.78
CA THR A 94 -2.28 2.93 6.49
C THR A 94 -2.49 2.82 4.99
N VAL A 95 -3.20 1.77 4.57
CA VAL A 95 -3.40 1.46 3.15
C VAL A 95 -4.84 1.80 2.73
N TYR A 96 -4.95 2.62 1.71
CA TYR A 96 -6.22 3.02 1.10
C TYR A 96 -6.32 2.48 -0.32
N ALA A 97 -7.54 2.19 -0.79
CA ALA A 97 -7.75 1.77 -2.17
C ALA A 97 -7.59 2.98 -3.12
N PRO A 98 -8.49 3.98 -3.18
CA PRO A 98 -8.27 5.23 -3.88
C PRO A 98 -8.09 6.46 -2.97
N LYS A 99 -7.51 7.54 -3.51
CA LYS A 99 -7.29 8.82 -2.81
C LYS A 99 -8.55 9.39 -2.12
N TRP A 100 -9.70 9.30 -2.76
CA TRP A 100 -10.96 9.80 -2.17
C TRP A 100 -11.40 9.02 -0.92
N GLN A 101 -10.97 7.75 -0.77
CA GLN A 101 -11.18 7.01 0.48
C GLN A 101 -10.22 7.46 1.57
N ALA A 102 -8.98 7.81 1.21
CA ALA A 102 -8.03 8.43 2.15
C ALA A 102 -8.59 9.74 2.73
N GLU A 103 -9.17 10.60 1.89
CA GLU A 103 -9.81 11.84 2.33
C GLU A 103 -11.04 11.62 3.23
N LYS A 104 -11.73 10.49 3.08
CA LYS A 104 -12.87 10.10 3.91
C LYS A 104 -12.49 9.25 5.13
N GLY A 105 -11.21 8.94 5.33
CA GLY A 105 -10.73 8.08 6.41
C GLY A 105 -11.21 6.62 6.31
N LYS A 106 -11.64 6.17 5.12
CA LYS A 106 -12.08 4.78 4.92
C LYS A 106 -10.89 3.92 4.49
N GLN A 107 -10.08 3.52 5.46
CA GLN A 107 -8.92 2.66 5.22
C GLN A 107 -9.33 1.26 4.75
N MET A 108 -8.49 0.63 3.96
CA MET A 108 -8.70 -0.74 3.50
C MET A 108 -8.13 -1.74 4.49
N PHE A 109 -6.91 -1.48 4.96
CA PHE A 109 -6.27 -2.14 6.09
C PHE A 109 -5.13 -1.25 6.58
N ALA A 110 -4.69 -1.46 7.81
CA ALA A 110 -3.47 -0.86 8.33
C ALA A 110 -2.52 -1.98 8.77
N PHE A 111 -1.22 -1.71 8.72
CA PHE A 111 -0.25 -2.61 9.29
C PHE A 111 0.87 -1.84 9.96
N SER A 112 1.41 -2.42 11.02
CA SER A 112 2.64 -1.96 11.65
C SER A 112 3.79 -2.87 11.25
N TYR A 113 4.97 -2.28 11.16
CA TYR A 113 6.23 -2.97 10.94
C TYR A 113 7.14 -2.56 12.10
N LEU A 114 7.24 -3.48 13.07
CA LEU A 114 7.94 -3.30 14.34
C LEU A 114 9.17 -4.22 14.37
N PRO A 115 10.33 -3.73 14.85
CA PRO A 115 11.49 -4.57 15.12
C PRO A 115 11.18 -5.47 16.34
N GLU A 116 11.57 -6.74 16.27
CA GLU A 116 11.35 -7.71 17.35
C GLU A 116 12.14 -7.38 18.63
N ASP A 117 13.28 -6.68 18.49
CA ASP A 117 14.12 -6.24 19.61
C ASP A 117 13.96 -4.74 19.93
N SER A 118 13.47 -4.46 21.14
CA SER A 118 13.23 -3.12 21.70
C SER A 118 14.50 -2.41 22.19
N ASP A 119 15.65 -2.62 21.54
CA ASP A 119 16.94 -2.10 22.04
C ASP A 119 17.61 -1.08 21.10
N GLY A 120 16.88 -0.58 20.10
CA GLY A 120 17.28 0.61 19.32
C GLY A 120 18.62 0.48 18.56
N THR A 121 19.13 -0.73 18.39
CA THR A 121 20.49 -0.98 17.85
C THR A 121 20.48 -1.60 16.45
N TYR A 122 19.31 -1.94 15.90
CA TYR A 122 19.22 -2.60 14.59
C TYR A 122 18.33 -1.81 13.63
N SER A 123 18.96 -1.36 12.56
CA SER A 123 18.33 -0.63 11.47
C SER A 123 17.62 -1.59 10.51
N THR A 124 16.42 -1.21 10.09
CA THR A 124 15.42 -1.86 9.21
C THR A 124 15.93 -2.40 7.84
N ILE A 125 17.24 -2.39 7.60
CA ILE A 125 17.88 -2.79 6.34
C ILE A 125 18.59 -4.15 6.45
N ASP A 126 19.07 -4.55 7.64
CA ASP A 126 19.99 -5.69 7.75
C ASP A 126 19.32 -7.08 7.96
N ASN A 127 18.20 -7.20 8.70
CA ASN A 127 17.60 -8.50 9.03
C ASN A 127 16.08 -8.54 8.81
N PRO A 128 15.58 -8.89 7.60
CA PRO A 128 14.14 -8.95 7.31
C PRO A 128 13.38 -10.10 8.01
N GLU A 129 14.08 -10.97 8.76
CA GLU A 129 13.51 -12.15 9.41
C GLU A 129 13.01 -11.90 10.85
N GLU A 130 13.34 -10.75 11.45
CA GLU A 130 12.97 -10.37 12.84
C GLU A 130 11.92 -9.25 12.89
N PHE A 131 11.00 -9.23 11.92
CA PHE A 131 9.96 -8.21 11.84
C PHE A 131 8.57 -8.83 11.87
N ILE A 132 7.76 -8.37 12.83
CA ILE A 132 6.38 -8.80 12.98
C ILE A 132 5.50 -7.86 12.16
N LEU A 133 4.91 -8.39 11.09
CA LEU A 133 3.86 -7.72 10.35
C LEU A 133 2.53 -7.93 11.08
N GLU A 134 2.07 -6.94 11.82
CA GLU A 134 0.73 -6.97 12.42
C GLU A 134 -0.23 -6.24 11.49
N ILE A 135 -1.27 -6.96 11.06
CA ILE A 135 -2.36 -6.37 10.26
C ILE A 135 -3.47 -6.00 11.24
N GLU A 136 -3.80 -4.72 11.31
CA GLU A 136 -4.95 -4.23 12.05
C GLU A 136 -6.21 -4.46 11.20
N GLU A 137 -7.11 -5.33 11.68
CA GLU A 137 -8.44 -5.61 11.10
C GLU A 137 -9.47 -4.50 11.39
#